data_AF-A0A351AFF1-F1
#
_entry.id   AF-A0A351AFF1-F1
#
_cell.length_a   1.000
_cell.length_b   1.000
_cell.length_c   1.000
_cell.angle_alpha   90.00
_cell.angle_beta   90.00
_cell.angle_gamma   90.00
#
_symmetry.space_group_name_H-M   'P 1'
#
loop_
_entity.id
_entity.type
_entity.pdbx_description
1 polymer ?
#
loop_
_entity_poly.entity_id
_entity_poly.type
_entity_poly.pdbx_seq_one_letter_code
_entity_poly.pdbx_strand_id
1 'polypeptide(L)'
;MEEGTAPEKLILASVMIDVQGDFANRAELKVRDAVEAKLNTLGIGQSVGSGSGMGMMDVSFLLDKPDAEAARPIIEQAMATAFPGQEFTLDFSEIEGDRSEFL
;
A
#
# COMPACT_ATOMS: atom_id res chain seq x y z
N MET A 1 -13.94 32.66 1.62
CA MET A 1 -12.93 32.38 0.59
C MET A 1 -12.39 31.03 0.97
N GLU A 2 -12.86 29.97 0.34
CA GLU A 2 -12.25 28.66 0.52
C GLU A 2 -10.89 28.75 -0.18
N GLU A 3 -9.81 28.79 0.59
CA GLU A 3 -8.46 28.62 0.07
C GLU A 3 -8.41 27.21 -0.52
N GLY A 4 -8.68 27.11 -1.82
CA GLY A 4 -8.47 25.89 -2.58
C GLY A 4 -7.00 25.54 -2.43
N THR A 5 -6.73 24.57 -1.57
CA THR A 5 -5.38 24.07 -1.35
C THR A 5 -4.91 23.53 -2.69
N ALA A 6 -3.78 24.01 -3.19
CA ALA A 6 -3.23 23.50 -4.45
C ALA A 6 -3.05 21.98 -4.30
N PRO A 7 -3.38 21.17 -5.34
CA PRO A 7 -3.25 19.72 -5.25
C PRO A 7 -1.82 19.36 -4.85
N GLU A 8 -1.68 18.53 -3.82
CA GLU A 8 -0.40 18.03 -3.37
C GLU A 8 0.01 16.87 -4.29
N LYS A 9 1.30 16.80 -4.65
CA LYS A 9 1.88 15.61 -5.27
C LYS A 9 2.07 14.56 -4.19
N LEU A 10 1.28 13.51 -4.28
CA LEU A 10 1.30 12.39 -3.35
C LEU A 10 1.82 11.15 -4.06
N ILE A 11 2.36 10.21 -3.30
CA ILE A 11 2.77 8.90 -3.81
C ILE A 11 1.91 7.84 -3.14
N LEU A 12 1.19 7.09 -3.97
CA LEU A 12 0.47 5.89 -3.58
C LEU A 12 1.38 4.69 -3.81
N ALA A 13 1.69 3.96 -2.75
CA ALA A 13 2.42 2.70 -2.79
C ALA A 13 1.43 1.53 -2.65
N SER A 14 1.38 0.65 -3.64
CA SER A 14 0.50 -0.52 -3.63
C SER A 14 1.31 -1.81 -3.59
N VAL A 15 1.10 -2.61 -2.55
CA VAL A 15 1.65 -3.96 -2.42
C VAL A 15 0.62 -4.94 -2.93
N MET A 16 0.92 -5.60 -4.05
CA MET A 16 0.03 -6.55 -4.72
C MET A 16 0.52 -7.98 -4.48
N ILE A 17 -0.39 -8.88 -4.15
CA ILE A 17 -0.12 -10.29 -3.85
C ILE A 17 -1.12 -11.16 -4.62
N ASP A 18 -0.63 -12.15 -5.35
CA ASP A 18 -1.48 -13.12 -6.05
C ASP A 18 -2.29 -14.00 -5.07
N VAL A 19 -3.51 -14.35 -5.46
CA VAL A 19 -4.40 -15.21 -4.68
C VAL A 19 -4.89 -16.41 -5.47
N GLN A 20 -5.28 -17.48 -4.77
CA GLN A 20 -5.77 -18.72 -5.36
C GLN A 20 -7.24 -18.58 -5.77
N GLY A 21 -7.49 -17.87 -6.89
CA GLY A 21 -8.82 -17.69 -7.48
C GLY A 21 -9.13 -16.21 -7.76
N ASP A 22 -10.35 -15.89 -8.16
CA ASP A 22 -10.69 -14.51 -8.52
C ASP A 22 -10.70 -13.55 -7.31
N PHE A 23 -10.93 -14.08 -6.11
CA PHE A 23 -10.97 -13.32 -4.86
C PHE A 23 -10.19 -14.04 -3.76
N ALA A 24 -9.57 -13.27 -2.87
CA ALA A 24 -8.83 -13.77 -1.73
C ALA A 24 -9.72 -14.60 -0.81
N ASN A 25 -9.23 -15.77 -0.43
CA ASN A 25 -9.83 -16.58 0.61
C ASN A 25 -9.48 -16.03 2.00
N ARG A 26 -10.08 -16.61 3.04
CA ARG A 26 -9.91 -16.13 4.42
C ARG A 26 -8.47 -16.20 4.94
N ALA A 27 -7.66 -17.14 4.48
CA ALA A 27 -6.25 -17.22 4.88
C ALA A 27 -5.43 -16.13 4.20
N GLU A 28 -5.68 -15.86 2.91
CA GLU A 28 -5.03 -14.80 2.15
C GLU A 28 -5.38 -13.41 2.69
N LEU A 29 -6.66 -13.17 3.00
CA LEU A 29 -7.09 -11.92 3.65
C LEU A 29 -6.37 -11.69 4.99
N LYS A 30 -6.12 -12.76 5.78
CA LYS A 30 -5.32 -12.62 7.01
C LYS A 30 -3.87 -12.24 6.74
N VAL A 31 -3.27 -12.74 5.64
CA VAL A 31 -1.93 -12.34 5.23
C VAL A 31 -1.94 -10.87 4.83
N ARG A 32 -2.90 -10.44 4.01
CA ARG A 32 -3.08 -9.04 3.62
C ARG A 32 -3.23 -8.11 4.82
N ASP A 33 -4.11 -8.44 5.76
CA ASP A 33 -4.34 -7.63 6.95
C ASP A 33 -3.08 -7.58 7.84
N ALA A 34 -2.28 -8.67 7.88
CA ALA A 34 -0.99 -8.68 8.56
C ALA A 34 0.06 -7.82 7.85
N VAL A 35 0.09 -7.83 6.50
CA VAL A 35 0.94 -6.96 5.68
C VAL A 35 0.56 -5.50 5.93
N GLU A 36 -0.73 -5.18 5.89
CA GLU A 36 -1.26 -3.86 6.20
C GLU A 36 -0.79 -3.36 7.57
N ALA A 37 -1.04 -4.15 8.62
CA ALA A 37 -0.62 -3.82 9.97
C ALA A 37 0.90 -3.64 10.06
N LYS A 38 1.68 -4.52 9.42
CA LYS A 38 3.14 -4.45 9.49
C LYS A 38 3.67 -3.20 8.82
N LEU A 39 3.21 -2.88 7.62
CA LEU A 39 3.67 -1.72 6.87
C LEU A 39 3.21 -0.41 7.53
N ASN A 40 2.01 -0.38 8.12
CA ASN A 40 1.53 0.76 8.91
C ASN A 40 2.43 1.04 10.14
N THR A 41 3.07 0.01 10.73
CA THR A 41 4.02 0.21 11.84
C THR A 41 5.37 0.80 11.41
N LEU A 42 5.68 0.85 10.11
CA LEU A 42 6.96 1.39 9.63
C LEU A 42 7.00 2.92 9.65
N GLY A 43 5.84 3.58 9.74
CA GLY A 43 5.73 5.04 9.77
C GLY A 43 6.22 5.71 8.47
N ILE A 44 6.10 5.00 7.34
CA ILE A 44 6.44 5.53 6.00
C ILE A 44 5.25 6.22 5.30
N GLY A 45 4.04 6.01 5.83
CA GLY A 45 2.78 6.48 5.29
C GLY A 45 1.59 5.85 6.01
N GLN A 46 0.39 6.20 5.56
CA GLN A 46 -0.87 5.69 6.10
C GLN A 46 -1.54 4.76 5.11
N SER A 47 -2.13 3.66 5.58
CA SER A 47 -2.96 2.81 4.72
C SER A 47 -4.23 3.57 4.33
N VAL A 48 -4.53 3.56 3.03
CA VAL A 48 -5.69 4.26 2.44
C VAL A 48 -6.70 3.28 1.82
N GLY A 49 -6.38 1.99 1.81
CA GLY A 49 -7.31 0.97 1.35
C GLY A 49 -6.65 -0.37 1.12
N SER A 50 -7.49 -1.41 1.07
CA SER A 50 -7.09 -2.75 0.69
C SER A 50 -8.18 -3.41 -0.14
N GLY A 51 -7.78 -4.09 -1.21
CA GLY A 51 -8.67 -4.69 -2.19
C GLY A 51 -8.44 -6.19 -2.35
N SER A 52 -9.39 -6.86 -3.00
CA SER A 52 -9.17 -8.16 -3.60
C SER A 52 -10.13 -8.39 -4.76
N GLY A 53 -9.60 -8.95 -5.84
CA GLY A 53 -10.32 -9.24 -7.07
C GLY A 53 -9.36 -9.60 -8.19
N MET A 54 -9.88 -10.16 -9.28
CA MET A 54 -9.13 -10.43 -10.52
C MET A 54 -7.84 -11.26 -10.33
N GLY A 55 -7.81 -12.18 -9.36
CA GLY A 55 -6.62 -13.02 -9.12
C GLY A 55 -5.62 -12.45 -8.13
N MET A 56 -5.91 -11.29 -7.53
CA MET A 56 -4.97 -10.58 -6.67
C MET A 56 -5.65 -9.93 -5.45
N MET A 57 -4.83 -9.60 -4.46
CA MET A 57 -5.18 -8.72 -3.36
C MET A 57 -4.11 -7.65 -3.22
N ASP A 58 -4.51 -6.50 -2.71
CA ASP A 58 -3.60 -5.37 -2.56
C ASP A 58 -3.79 -4.67 -1.21
N VAL A 59 -2.73 -4.01 -0.79
CA VAL A 59 -2.77 -2.99 0.27
C VAL A 59 -2.11 -1.74 -0.27
N SER A 60 -2.84 -0.63 -0.17
CA SER A 60 -2.43 0.67 -0.69
C SER A 60 -2.12 1.62 0.47
N PHE A 61 -1.00 2.33 0.36
CA PHE A 61 -0.50 3.27 1.34
C PHE A 61 -0.17 4.60 0.68
N LEU A 62 -0.64 5.67 1.28
CA LEU A 62 -0.24 7.01 0.91
C LEU A 62 1.02 7.37 1.70
N LEU A 63 2.12 7.61 1.01
CA LEU A 63 3.39 7.95 1.66
C LEU A 63 3.32 9.33 2.29
N ASP A 64 3.93 9.49 3.47
CA ASP A 64 3.94 10.78 4.16
C ASP A 64 4.76 11.83 3.40
N LYS A 65 5.77 11.36 2.67
CA LYS A 65 6.64 12.14 1.80
C LYS A 65 6.58 11.54 0.39
N PRO A 66 6.68 12.37 -0.66
CA PRO A 66 6.71 11.89 -2.04
C PRO A 66 8.10 11.32 -2.42
N ASP A 67 8.56 10.31 -1.68
CA ASP A 67 9.88 9.70 -1.84
C ASP A 67 9.75 8.18 -1.96
N ALA A 68 9.40 7.74 -3.17
CA ALA A 68 9.26 6.32 -3.51
C ALA A 68 10.60 5.57 -3.42
N GLU A 69 11.72 6.23 -3.75
CA GLU A 69 13.05 5.62 -3.74
C GLU A 69 13.49 5.25 -2.32
N ALA A 70 13.15 6.07 -1.32
CA ALA A 70 13.39 5.75 0.08
C ALA A 70 12.40 4.71 0.63
N ALA A 71 11.14 4.74 0.21
CA ALA A 71 10.10 3.84 0.72
C ALA A 71 10.25 2.40 0.19
N ARG A 72 10.61 2.21 -1.08
CA ARG A 72 10.78 0.90 -1.73
C ARG A 72 11.64 -0.08 -0.92
N PRO A 73 12.90 0.21 -0.57
CA PRO A 73 13.73 -0.75 0.16
C PRO A 73 13.21 -1.05 1.58
N ILE A 74 12.48 -0.12 2.20
CA ILE A 74 11.87 -0.31 3.52
C ILE A 74 10.72 -1.32 3.43
N ILE A 75 9.84 -1.17 2.43
CA ILE A 75 8.72 -2.08 2.18
C ILE A 75 9.24 -3.46 1.80
N GLU A 76 10.19 -3.54 0.86
CA GLU A 76 10.78 -4.80 0.41
C GLU A 76 11.44 -5.57 1.57
N GLN A 77 12.19 -4.88 2.43
CA GLN A 77 12.80 -5.50 3.61
C GLN A 77 11.74 -5.99 4.62
N ALA A 78 10.68 -5.21 4.84
CA ALA A 78 9.60 -5.59 5.74
C ALA A 78 8.86 -6.83 5.22
N MET A 79 8.58 -6.90 3.92
CA MET A 79 7.98 -8.06 3.27
C MET A 79 8.87 -9.29 3.39
N ALA A 80 10.16 -9.17 3.06
CA ALA A 80 11.12 -10.27 3.15
C ALA A 80 11.28 -10.83 4.58
N THR A 81 11.19 -9.96 5.59
CA THR A 81 11.37 -10.34 7.00
C THR A 81 10.11 -10.92 7.63
N ALA A 82 8.96 -10.28 7.41
CA ALA A 82 7.70 -10.64 8.07
C ALA A 82 6.90 -11.69 7.29
N PHE A 83 7.07 -11.77 5.97
CA PHE A 83 6.35 -12.66 5.07
C PHE A 83 7.33 -13.41 4.15
N PRO A 84 8.29 -14.17 4.72
CA PRO A 84 9.30 -14.85 3.92
C PRO A 84 8.67 -15.83 2.94
N GLY A 85 9.06 -15.73 1.66
CA GLY A 85 8.54 -16.58 0.58
C GLY A 85 7.20 -16.12 -0.01
N GLN A 86 6.62 -15.02 0.48
CA GLN A 86 5.46 -14.42 -0.18
C GLN A 86 5.92 -13.65 -1.42
N GLU A 87 5.45 -14.06 -2.59
CA GLU A 87 5.62 -13.29 -3.82
C GLU A 87 4.71 -12.06 -3.77
N PHE A 88 5.26 -10.92 -4.15
CA PHE A 88 4.54 -9.65 -4.21
C PHE A 88 5.13 -8.76 -5.30
N THR A 89 4.30 -7.84 -5.79
CA THR A 89 4.72 -6.72 -6.64
C THR A 89 4.50 -5.42 -5.88
N LEU A 90 5.43 -4.48 -6.02
CA LEU A 90 5.34 -3.15 -5.42
C LEU A 90 5.26 -2.09 -6.53
N ASP A 91 4.11 -1.44 -6.62
CA ASP A 91 3.85 -0.31 -7.50
C ASP A 91 3.90 1.02 -6.74
N PHE A 92 4.39 2.06 -7.40
CA PHE A 92 4.35 3.43 -6.91
C PHE A 92 3.73 4.31 -7.99
N SER A 93 2.62 4.94 -7.65
CA SER A 93 1.88 5.83 -8.54
C SER A 93 1.88 7.25 -7.96
N GLU A 94 2.32 8.22 -8.76
CA GLU A 94 2.16 9.65 -8.42
C GLU A 94 0.71 10.05 -8.67
N ILE A 95 0.07 10.62 -7.66
CA ILE A 95 -1.30 11.13 -7.73
C ILE A 95 -1.32 12.59 -7.31
N GLU A 96 -2.25 13.34 -7.88
CA GLU A 96 -2.50 14.75 -7.52
C GLU A 96 -3.85 14.81 -6.81
N GLY A 97 -3.88 15.41 -5.61
CA GLY A 97 -5.12 15.54 -4.85
C GLY A 97 -4.88 16.08 -3.45
N ASP A 98 -5.96 16.18 -2.68
CA ASP A 98 -5.86 16.50 -1.27
C ASP A 98 -5.72 15.20 -0.46
N ARG A 99 -4.75 15.16 0.45
CA ARG A 99 -4.48 13.98 1.29
C ARG A 99 -5.72 13.51 2.05
N SER A 100 -6.60 14.42 2.46
CA SER A 100 -7.86 14.13 3.18
C SER A 100 -8.87 13.34 2.34
N GLU A 101 -8.77 13.37 1.02
CA GLU A 101 -9.69 12.63 0.14
C GLU A 101 -9.39 11.12 0.14
N PHE A 102 -8.23 10.72 0.67
CA PHE A 102 -7.77 9.34 0.71
C PHE A 102 -7.77 8.73 2.12
N LEU A 103 -8.01 9.52 3.19
CA LEU A 103 -7.97 9.09 4.59
C LEU A 103 -9.38 9.10 5.21
#